data_AF-Q0ZSU2-F1
#
_entry.id   AF-Q0ZSU2-F1
#
_cell.length_a   1.000
_cell.length_b   1.000
_cell.length_c   1.000
_cell.angle_alpha   90.00
_cell.angle_beta   90.00
_cell.angle_gamma   90.00
#
_symmetry.space_group_name_H-M   'P 1'
#
loop_
_entity.id
_entity.type
_entity.pdbx_description
1 polymer ?
#
loop_
_entity_poly.entity_id
_entity_poly.type
_entity_poly.pdbx_seq_one_letter_code
_entity_poly.pdbx_strand_id
1 'polypeptide(L)'
;MKRLQVIIFVVTALIVICGAERPEKKCAREHKNEKSCIIPCVYTYYEFLDKQYRVTKRHVDNYRNFLLKYKAVQEDKLKDLENHLYDCLKISKSPEESSLVEKCEKARKFEHCIIDKNILNYPVYYNAFKKLNFVMDV
;
A
#
# COMPACT_ATOMS: atom_id res chain seq x y z
N MET A 1 -8.39 44.36 -5.97
CA MET A 1 -7.03 43.76 -6.09
C MET A 1 -6.41 43.36 -4.74
N LYS A 2 -6.52 44.16 -3.66
CA LYS A 2 -5.92 43.83 -2.34
C LYS A 2 -6.37 42.49 -1.73
N ARG A 3 -7.65 42.11 -1.87
CA ARG A 3 -8.17 40.84 -1.33
C ARG A 3 -7.67 39.61 -2.08
N LEU A 4 -7.41 39.73 -3.38
CA LEU A 4 -6.93 38.61 -4.21
C LEU A 4 -5.50 38.21 -3.83
N GLN A 5 -4.64 39.19 -3.52
CA GLN A 5 -3.27 38.94 -3.08
C GLN A 5 -3.21 38.26 -1.71
N VAL A 6 -4.08 38.64 -0.77
CA VAL A 6 -4.20 37.98 0.53
C VAL A 6 -4.70 36.54 0.38
N ILE A 7 -5.70 36.31 -0.48
CA ILE A 7 -6.20 34.95 -0.77
C ILE A 7 -5.10 34.08 -1.38
N ILE A 8 -4.36 34.60 -2.36
CA ILE A 8 -3.23 33.89 -2.98
C ILE A 8 -2.17 33.55 -1.93
N PHE A 9 -1.81 34.51 -1.07
CA PHE A 9 -0.80 34.30 -0.03
C PHE A 9 -1.23 33.24 1.00
N VAL A 10 -2.50 33.26 1.43
CA VAL A 10 -3.07 32.28 2.35
C VAL A 10 -3.13 30.89 1.71
N VAL A 11 -3.54 30.79 0.43
CA VAL A 11 -3.56 29.52 -0.30
C VAL A 11 -2.15 28.96 -0.48
N THR A 12 -1.16 29.79 -0.82
CA THR A 12 0.24 29.35 -0.93
C THR A 12 0.81 28.93 0.43
N ALA A 13 0.49 29.65 1.51
CA ALA A 13 0.92 29.27 2.85
C ALA A 13 0.28 27.94 3.29
N LEU A 14 -1.00 27.71 2.98
CA LEU A 14 -1.69 26.45 3.24
C LEU A 14 -1.09 25.29 2.41
N ILE A 15 -0.70 25.52 1.16
CA ILE A 15 -0.03 24.49 0.33
C ILE A 15 1.35 24.12 0.91
N VAL A 16 2.09 25.09 1.45
CA VAL A 16 3.40 24.87 2.07
C VAL A 16 3.28 24.18 3.44
N ILE A 17 2.28 24.53 4.24
CA ILE A 17 2.00 23.90 5.55
C ILE A 17 1.40 22.50 5.37
N CYS A 18 0.72 22.24 4.25
CA CYS A 18 0.22 20.92 3.87
C CYS A 18 1.34 20.04 3.28
N GLY A 19 2.55 20.13 3.84
CA GLY A 19 3.59 19.12 3.68
C GLY A 19 3.06 17.82 4.29
N ALA A 20 2.25 17.10 3.52
CA ALA A 20 1.64 15.84 3.93
C ALA A 20 2.76 14.93 4.43
N GLU A 21 2.73 14.62 5.72
CA GLU A 21 3.68 13.71 6.32
C GLU A 21 3.63 12.40 5.53
N ARG A 22 4.81 11.91 5.13
CA ARG A 22 4.91 10.71 4.31
C ARG A 22 4.24 9.53 5.03
N PRO A 23 3.48 8.68 4.31
CA PRO A 23 2.81 7.51 4.90
C PRO A 23 3.74 6.66 5.77
N GLU A 24 4.98 6.42 5.32
CA GLU A 24 5.95 5.60 6.04
C GLU A 24 6.33 6.20 7.39
N LYS A 25 6.56 7.52 7.44
CA LYS A 25 6.92 8.23 8.68
C LYS A 25 5.75 8.25 9.66
N LYS A 26 4.55 8.52 9.15
CA LYS A 26 3.34 8.54 9.96
C LYS A 26 3.04 7.15 10.55
N CYS A 27 3.06 6.11 9.73
CA CYS A 27 2.82 4.74 10.17
C CYS A 27 3.90 4.23 11.13
N ALA A 28 5.17 4.58 10.92
CA ALA A 28 6.24 4.23 11.85
C ALA A 28 6.08 4.91 13.23
N ARG A 29 5.54 6.13 13.27
CA ARG A 29 5.21 6.83 14.52
C ARG A 29 4.00 6.21 15.21
N GLU A 30 2.93 5.95 14.46
CA GLU A 30 1.65 5.44 14.99
C GLU A 30 1.77 3.99 15.48
N HIS A 31 2.58 3.16 14.82
CA HIS A 31 2.77 1.74 15.13
C HIS A 31 4.19 1.43 15.62
N LYS A 32 4.78 2.34 16.42
CA LYS A 32 6.13 2.17 16.97
C LYS A 32 6.28 0.87 17.78
N ASN A 33 5.23 0.45 18.47
CA ASN A 33 5.23 -0.75 19.32
C ASN A 33 4.75 -2.00 18.57
N GLU A 34 3.91 -1.83 17.55
CA GLU A 34 3.37 -2.89 16.70
C GLU A 34 4.02 -2.86 15.32
N LYS A 35 5.31 -3.20 15.22
CA LYS A 35 6.08 -3.14 13.96
C LYS A 35 5.42 -3.92 12.81
N SER A 36 4.68 -4.98 13.12
CA SER A 36 3.91 -5.76 12.13
C SER A 36 2.83 -4.94 11.41
N CYS A 37 2.35 -3.84 12.03
CA CYS A 37 1.33 -2.96 11.47
C CYS A 37 1.88 -1.83 10.60
N ILE A 38 3.19 -1.55 10.62
CA ILE A 38 3.76 -0.41 9.87
C ILE A 38 3.49 -0.56 8.37
N ILE A 39 3.79 -1.73 7.80
CA ILE A 39 3.60 -2.00 6.37
C ILE A 39 2.11 -2.01 5.99
N PRO A 40 1.23 -2.77 6.67
CA PRO A 40 -0.22 -2.68 6.45
C PRO A 40 -0.77 -1.25 6.54
N CYS A 41 -0.30 -0.45 7.50
CA CYS A 41 -0.70 0.95 7.63
C CYS A 41 -0.36 1.74 6.36
N VAL A 42 0.85 1.60 5.83
CA VAL A 42 1.24 2.28 4.59
C VAL A 42 0.38 1.82 3.41
N TYR A 43 0.05 0.53 3.34
CA TYR A 43 -0.76 -0.04 2.27
C TYR A 43 -2.19 0.50 2.25
N THR A 44 -2.71 1.00 3.38
CA THR A 44 -4.01 1.71 3.41
C THR A 44 -3.97 3.04 2.66
N TYR A 45 -2.82 3.73 2.58
CA TYR A 45 -2.68 5.00 1.83
C TYR A 45 -2.68 4.78 0.32
N TYR A 46 -2.28 3.59 -0.11
CA TYR A 46 -2.28 3.19 -1.53
C TYR A 46 -3.50 2.37 -1.92
N GLU A 47 -4.49 2.27 -1.03
CA GLU A 47 -5.75 1.54 -1.23
C GLU A 47 -5.56 0.05 -1.59
N PHE A 48 -4.43 -0.53 -1.15
CA PHE A 48 -4.19 -1.97 -1.20
C PHE A 48 -4.88 -2.71 -0.05
N LEU A 49 -5.29 -1.96 0.97
CA LEU A 49 -6.06 -2.39 2.14
C LEU A 49 -7.08 -1.30 2.47
N ASP A 50 -8.16 -1.65 3.18
CA ASP A 50 -8.95 -0.62 3.86
C ASP A 50 -8.31 -0.17 5.19
N LYS A 51 -8.90 0.86 5.81
CA LYS A 51 -8.45 1.39 7.10
C LYS A 51 -8.56 0.40 8.27
N GLN A 52 -9.18 -0.74 8.06
CA GLN A 52 -9.33 -1.83 9.03
C GLN A 52 -8.44 -3.02 8.67
N TYR A 53 -7.48 -2.84 7.75
CA TYR A 53 -6.54 -3.85 7.26
C TYR A 53 -7.19 -5.02 6.51
N ARG A 54 -8.40 -4.82 5.97
CA ARG A 54 -9.12 -5.83 5.21
C ARG A 54 -8.85 -5.70 3.73
N VAL A 55 -8.70 -6.85 3.07
CA VAL A 55 -8.55 -6.96 1.62
C VAL A 55 -9.91 -7.32 1.02
N THR A 56 -10.30 -6.61 -0.03
CA THR A 56 -11.47 -6.94 -0.86
C THR A 56 -11.04 -7.08 -2.31
N LYS A 57 -11.96 -7.53 -3.18
CA LYS A 57 -11.71 -7.60 -4.63
C LYS A 57 -11.22 -6.27 -5.20
N ARG A 58 -11.82 -5.15 -4.78
CA ARG A 58 -11.39 -3.80 -5.20
C ARG A 58 -9.93 -3.52 -4.84
N HIS A 59 -9.49 -3.93 -3.65
CA HIS A 59 -8.11 -3.72 -3.22
C HIS A 59 -7.13 -4.59 -4.01
N VAL A 60 -7.54 -5.82 -4.36
CA VAL A 60 -6.80 -6.68 -5.30
C VAL A 60 -6.65 -6.01 -6.67
N ASP A 61 -7.71 -5.43 -7.20
CA ASP A 61 -7.69 -4.72 -8.49
C ASP A 61 -6.76 -3.51 -8.46
N ASN A 62 -6.74 -2.76 -7.35
CA ASN A 62 -5.80 -1.67 -7.12
C ASN A 62 -4.34 -2.16 -7.14
N TYR A 63 -4.06 -3.28 -6.45
CA TYR A 63 -2.73 -3.89 -6.44
C TYR A 63 -2.31 -4.38 -7.84
N ARG A 64 -3.23 -5.04 -8.56
CA ARG A 64 -3.03 -5.46 -9.94
C ARG A 64 -2.66 -4.27 -10.83
N ASN A 65 -3.42 -3.19 -10.76
CA ASN A 65 -3.17 -1.99 -11.56
C ASN A 65 -1.82 -1.35 -11.22
N PHE A 66 -1.42 -1.34 -9.94
CA PHE A 66 -0.08 -0.93 -9.53
C PHE A 66 1.01 -1.77 -10.19
N LEU A 67 0.91 -3.10 -10.11
CA LEU A 67 1.90 -4.03 -10.69
C LEU A 67 2.01 -3.84 -12.21
N LEU A 68 0.88 -3.69 -12.91
CA LEU A 68 0.85 -3.46 -14.35
C LEU A 68 1.41 -2.09 -14.73
N LYS A 69 1.03 -1.03 -14.00
CA LYS A 69 1.52 0.34 -14.24
C LYS A 69 3.05 0.43 -14.18
N TYR A 70 3.67 -0.32 -13.27
CA TYR A 70 5.11 -0.34 -13.11
C TYR A 70 5.81 -1.47 -13.86
N LYS A 71 5.08 -2.26 -14.67
CA LYS A 71 5.60 -3.42 -15.41
C LYS A 71 6.33 -4.42 -14.49
N ALA A 72 5.82 -4.60 -13.28
CA ALA A 72 6.39 -5.46 -12.25
C ALA A 72 6.08 -6.96 -12.46
N VAL A 73 5.30 -7.29 -13.50
CA VAL A 73 4.86 -8.66 -13.83
C VAL A 73 5.66 -9.13 -15.03
N GLN A 74 6.10 -10.39 -15.02
CA GLN A 74 6.75 -11.02 -16.17
C GLN A 74 5.76 -11.08 -17.35
N GLU A 75 6.23 -10.82 -18.57
CA GLU A 75 5.35 -10.63 -19.74
C GLU A 75 4.50 -11.87 -20.06
N ASP A 76 5.07 -13.07 -19.87
CA ASP A 76 4.40 -14.35 -20.06
C ASP A 76 3.43 -14.71 -18.91
N LYS A 77 3.48 -13.97 -17.79
CA LYS A 77 2.70 -14.23 -16.57
C LYS A 77 1.53 -13.28 -16.36
N LEU A 78 1.27 -12.39 -17.32
CA LEU A 78 0.15 -11.45 -17.24
C LEU A 78 -1.21 -12.14 -17.08
N LYS A 79 -1.37 -13.33 -17.68
CA LYS A 79 -2.59 -14.14 -17.55
C LYS A 79 -2.69 -14.85 -16.19
N ASP A 80 -1.55 -15.20 -15.59
CA ASP A 80 -1.48 -15.93 -14.32
C ASP A 80 -1.68 -15.00 -13.12
N LEU A 81 -1.35 -13.71 -13.28
CA LEU A 81 -1.42 -12.69 -12.24
C LEU A 81 -2.79 -12.63 -11.55
N GLU A 82 -3.87 -12.64 -12.31
CA GLU A 82 -5.21 -12.46 -11.77
C GLU A 82 -5.59 -13.61 -10.83
N ASN A 83 -5.34 -14.85 -11.26
CA ASN A 83 -5.59 -16.05 -10.45
C ASN A 83 -4.76 -16.03 -9.17
N HIS A 84 -3.46 -15.70 -9.27
CA HIS A 84 -2.56 -15.58 -8.13
C HIS A 84 -3.07 -14.58 -7.09
N LEU A 85 -3.45 -13.39 -7.52
CA LEU A 85 -3.97 -12.37 -6.60
C LEU A 85 -5.29 -12.80 -5.92
N TYR A 86 -6.18 -13.48 -6.64
CA TYR A 86 -7.40 -14.01 -6.05
C TYR A 86 -7.15 -15.14 -5.06
N ASP A 87 -6.16 -15.99 -5.32
CA ASP A 87 -5.77 -17.05 -4.39
C ASP A 87 -5.16 -16.45 -3.11
N CYS A 88 -4.36 -15.40 -3.23
CA CYS A 88 -3.89 -14.63 -2.08
C CYS A 88 -5.03 -13.98 -1.29
N LEU A 89 -6.06 -13.46 -1.95
CA LEU A 89 -7.25 -12.93 -1.29
C LEU A 89 -8.02 -14.02 -0.51
N LYS A 90 -8.03 -15.28 -0.97
CA LYS A 90 -8.68 -16.37 -0.23
C LYS A 90 -7.94 -16.66 1.08
N ILE A 91 -6.60 -16.62 1.07
CA ILE A 91 -5.76 -16.80 2.28
C ILE A 91 -6.01 -15.69 3.29
N SER A 92 -6.32 -14.47 2.83
CA SER A 92 -6.63 -13.34 3.69
C SER A 92 -8.09 -13.31 4.21
N LYS A 93 -8.90 -14.32 3.91
CA LYS A 93 -10.26 -14.50 4.47
C LYS A 93 -10.19 -15.52 5.61
N SER A 94 -10.27 -15.04 6.85
CA SER A 94 -10.28 -15.80 8.11
C SER A 94 -11.27 -15.13 9.07
N PRO A 95 -11.80 -15.81 10.12
CA PRO A 95 -12.92 -15.34 10.96
C PRO A 95 -12.70 -13.97 11.61
N GLU A 96 -13.77 -13.39 12.18
CA GLU A 96 -13.77 -12.08 12.84
C GLU A 96 -12.56 -11.90 13.76
N GLU A 97 -11.66 -10.99 13.36
CA GLU A 97 -10.42 -10.72 14.08
C GLU A 97 -10.72 -9.88 15.33
N SER A 98 -10.17 -10.32 16.45
CA SER A 98 -10.39 -9.67 17.74
C SER A 98 -9.40 -8.54 18.02
N SER A 99 -8.15 -8.65 17.54
CA SER A 99 -7.08 -7.70 17.85
C SER A 99 -6.48 -6.99 16.62
N LEU A 100 -5.85 -5.83 16.87
CA LEU A 100 -5.11 -5.07 15.86
C LEU A 100 -3.92 -5.86 15.30
N VAL A 101 -3.21 -6.60 16.15
CA VAL A 101 -2.03 -7.38 15.74
C VAL A 101 -2.42 -8.48 14.75
N GLU A 102 -3.50 -9.22 15.04
CA GLU A 102 -4.02 -10.27 14.14
C GLU A 102 -4.42 -9.69 12.77
N LYS A 103 -5.07 -8.52 12.76
CA LYS A 103 -5.40 -7.77 11.54
C LYS A 103 -4.16 -7.48 10.70
N CYS A 104 -3.14 -6.92 11.32
CA CYS A 104 -1.90 -6.56 10.65
C CYS A 104 -1.13 -7.79 10.14
N GLU A 105 -1.07 -8.87 10.91
CA GLU A 105 -0.42 -10.12 10.47
C GLU A 105 -1.11 -10.74 9.26
N LYS A 106 -2.43 -10.68 9.20
CA LYS A 106 -3.19 -11.17 8.05
C LYS A 106 -3.00 -10.32 6.81
N ALA A 107 -2.99 -9.00 6.97
CA ALA A 107 -2.59 -8.09 5.90
C ALA A 107 -1.19 -8.47 5.38
N ARG A 108 -0.20 -8.66 6.27
CA ARG A 108 1.13 -9.13 5.87
C ARG A 108 1.14 -10.48 5.15
N LYS A 109 0.30 -11.44 5.56
CA LYS A 109 0.15 -12.73 4.86
C LYS A 109 -0.33 -12.54 3.42
N PHE A 110 -1.30 -11.65 3.21
CA PHE A 110 -1.74 -11.28 1.87
C PHE A 110 -0.60 -10.65 1.05
N GLU A 111 0.11 -9.68 1.63
CA GLU A 111 1.23 -9.00 0.97
C GLU A 111 2.35 -9.95 0.60
N HIS A 112 2.77 -10.82 1.53
CA HIS A 112 3.79 -11.84 1.27
C HIS A 112 3.34 -12.84 0.20
N CYS A 113 2.05 -13.23 0.18
CA CYS A 113 1.52 -14.12 -0.84
C CYS A 113 1.64 -13.51 -2.24
N ILE A 114 1.40 -12.21 -2.39
CA ILE A 114 1.50 -11.53 -3.69
C ILE A 114 2.93 -11.61 -4.24
N ILE A 115 3.95 -11.61 -3.38
CA ILE A 115 5.36 -11.64 -3.76
C ILE A 115 5.75 -13.05 -4.24
N ASP A 116 5.34 -13.40 -5.46
CA ASP A 116 5.77 -14.61 -6.16
C ASP A 116 6.81 -14.25 -7.23
N LYS A 117 8.04 -14.75 -7.08
CA LYS A 117 9.15 -14.52 -8.03
C LYS A 117 8.94 -15.22 -9.38
N ASN A 118 8.00 -16.16 -9.47
CA ASN A 118 7.62 -16.79 -10.73
C ASN A 118 6.66 -15.93 -11.55
N ILE A 119 5.98 -14.96 -10.94
CA ILE A 119 5.02 -14.06 -11.59
C ILE A 119 5.61 -12.65 -11.69
N LEU A 120 6.30 -12.20 -10.65
CA LEU A 120 6.85 -10.85 -10.57
C LEU A 120 8.28 -10.79 -11.06
N ASN A 121 8.61 -9.70 -11.76
CA ASN A 121 9.99 -9.27 -11.90
C ASN A 121 10.39 -8.58 -10.59
N TYR A 122 11.01 -9.31 -9.67
CA TYR A 122 11.28 -8.83 -8.31
C TYR A 122 12.07 -7.51 -8.25
N PRO A 123 13.14 -7.29 -9.03
CA PRO A 123 13.80 -5.98 -9.10
C PRO A 123 12.87 -4.83 -9.51
N VAL A 124 12.00 -5.05 -10.50
CA VAL A 124 11.05 -4.02 -10.95
C VAL A 124 9.97 -3.78 -9.91
N TYR A 125 9.43 -4.84 -9.30
CA TYR A 125 8.50 -4.76 -8.16
C TYR A 125 9.08 -3.92 -7.02
N TYR A 126 10.30 -4.25 -6.58
CA TYR A 126 10.97 -3.56 -5.48
C TYR A 126 11.21 -2.07 -5.81
N ASN A 127 11.63 -1.77 -7.04
CA ASN A 127 11.81 -0.40 -7.50
C ASN A 127 10.48 0.37 -7.64
N ALA A 128 9.38 -0.29 -7.96
CA ALA A 128 8.05 0.32 -7.98
C ALA A 128 7.64 0.80 -6.59
N PHE A 129 7.89 -0.02 -5.57
CA PHE A 129 7.65 0.34 -4.18
C PHE A 129 8.56 1.48 -3.71
N LYS A 130 9.85 1.48 -4.06
CA LYS A 130 10.75 2.63 -3.79
C LYS A 130 10.23 3.95 -4.38
N LYS A 131 9.59 3.93 -5.56
CA LYS A 131 8.99 5.13 -6.17
C LYS A 131 7.78 5.66 -5.39
N LEU A 132 7.09 4.80 -4.64
CA LEU A 132 6.10 5.22 -3.66
C LEU A 132 6.74 5.79 -2.38
N ASN A 133 8.07 5.95 -2.33
CA ASN A 133 8.84 6.22 -1.11
C ASN A 133 8.72 5.13 -0.04
N PHE A 134 8.27 3.94 -0.45
CA PHE A 134 8.23 2.80 0.43
C PHE A 134 9.67 2.30 0.65
N VAL A 135 10.14 2.40 1.89
CA VAL A 135 11.41 1.82 2.32
C VAL A 135 11.08 0.47 2.96
N MET A 136 11.15 -0.61 2.17
CA MET A 136 11.17 -1.98 2.70
C MET A 136 12.56 -2.28 3.27
N ASP A 137 12.98 -1.54 4.27
CA ASP A 137 14.08 -2.01 5.12
C ASP A 137 13.43 -2.99 6.10
N VAL A 138 13.30 -4.24 5.64
CA VAL A 138 13.03 -5.41 6.49
C VAL A 138 14.36 -5.92 7.01
#